data_AF-A0A0W0EWD5-F1
#
_entry.id   AF-A0A0W0EWD5-F1
#
_cell.length_a   1.000
_cell.length_b   1.000
_cell.length_c   1.000
_cell.angle_alpha   90.00
_cell.angle_beta   90.00
_cell.angle_gamma   90.00
#
_symmetry.space_group_name_H-M   'P 1'
#
loop_
_entity.id
_entity.type
_entity.pdbx_description
1 polymer ?
#
loop_
_entity_poly.entity_id
_entity_poly.type
_entity_poly.pdbx_seq_one_letter_code
_entity_poly.pdbx_strand_id
1 'polypeptide(L)'
;MKGHRVATTQSTDKKMDCYAVVDTNRVRVLVGGRRVTGTYQLSIDNLSAIGLPTSGTVSVHTLEFAYNGRYGRVDGPKDLGYVSHSYSGNTLSFPIYQTSTTTTWAFEFDY
;
A
#
# COMPACT_ATOMS: atom_id res chain seq x y z
N MET A 1 9.33 -2.27 9.03
CA MET A 1 8.23 -1.31 9.32
C MET A 1 8.30 -0.90 10.78
N LYS A 2 8.26 0.40 11.08
CA LYS A 2 8.20 0.98 12.44
C LYS A 2 6.87 1.73 12.64
N GLY A 3 6.48 1.97 13.88
CA GLY A 3 5.22 2.64 14.22
C GLY A 3 4.20 1.69 14.85
N HIS A 4 2.99 2.20 15.09
CA HIS A 4 1.89 1.42 15.63
C HIS A 4 1.13 0.71 14.51
N ARG A 5 0.77 -0.57 14.74
CA ARG A 5 -0.04 -1.34 13.79
C ARG A 5 -1.48 -0.83 13.84
N VAL A 6 -2.08 -0.66 12.67
CA VAL A 6 -3.50 -0.31 12.52
C VAL A 6 -4.31 -1.50 12.00
N ALA A 7 -5.64 -1.41 12.13
CA ALA A 7 -6.54 -2.43 11.62
C ALA A 7 -6.48 -2.51 10.09
N THR A 8 -6.57 -3.71 9.54
CA THR A 8 -6.64 -3.97 8.10
C THR A 8 -7.75 -4.98 7.81
N THR A 9 -8.34 -4.86 6.62
CA THR A 9 -9.36 -5.78 6.11
C THR A 9 -8.92 -6.26 4.73
N GLN A 10 -8.87 -7.58 4.56
CA GLN A 10 -8.57 -8.19 3.26
C GLN A 10 -9.63 -7.86 2.20
N SER A 11 -9.29 -8.08 0.93
CA SER A 11 -10.26 -7.95 -0.17
C SER A 11 -11.45 -8.91 0.01
N THR A 12 -12.62 -8.55 -0.52
CA THR A 12 -13.85 -9.35 -0.38
C THR A 12 -13.71 -10.78 -0.90
N ASP A 13 -12.94 -10.97 -1.96
CA ASP A 13 -12.63 -12.29 -2.55
C ASP A 13 -11.51 -13.05 -1.80
N LYS A 14 -10.94 -12.44 -0.75
CA LYS A 14 -9.85 -12.97 0.10
C LYS A 14 -8.57 -13.31 -0.67
N LYS A 15 -8.37 -12.66 -1.82
CA LYS A 15 -7.21 -12.88 -2.70
C LYS A 15 -6.08 -11.89 -2.48
N MET A 16 -6.37 -10.71 -1.94
CA MET A 16 -5.41 -9.69 -1.56
C MET A 16 -5.59 -9.34 -0.10
N ASP A 17 -4.48 -9.15 0.60
CA ASP A 17 -4.47 -8.73 1.99
C ASP A 17 -3.41 -7.65 2.20
N CYS A 18 -3.55 -6.89 3.28
CA CYS A 18 -2.63 -5.82 3.62
C CYS A 18 -2.24 -5.80 5.10
N TYR A 19 -1.07 -5.23 5.34
CA TYR A 19 -0.54 -4.93 6.66
C TYR A 19 -0.13 -3.47 6.69
N ALA A 20 -0.56 -2.70 7.69
CA ALA A 20 -0.29 -1.28 7.78
C ALA A 20 0.24 -0.87 9.15
N VAL A 21 1.14 0.11 9.13
CA VAL A 21 1.62 0.82 10.32
C VAL A 21 1.58 2.33 10.10
N VAL A 22 1.39 3.05 11.19
CA VAL A 22 1.45 4.51 11.24
C VAL A 22 2.54 4.89 12.26
N ASP A 23 3.51 5.66 11.80
CA ASP A 23 4.61 6.18 12.61
C ASP A 23 4.27 7.59 13.14
N THR A 24 5.25 8.43 13.47
CA THR A 24 4.97 9.84 13.83
C THR A 24 4.47 10.68 12.65
N ASN A 25 5.04 10.49 11.46
CA ASN A 25 4.80 11.33 10.28
C ASN A 25 4.74 10.54 8.97
N ARG A 26 4.52 9.22 9.05
CA ARG A 26 4.52 8.35 7.86
C ARG A 26 3.60 7.15 8.03
N VAL A 27 2.79 6.92 7.01
CA VAL A 27 1.99 5.71 6.85
C VAL A 27 2.74 4.75 5.93
N ARG A 28 2.72 3.46 6.25
CA ARG A 28 3.30 2.42 5.39
C ARG A 28 2.36 1.22 5.31
N VAL A 29 2.08 0.77 4.09
CA VAL A 29 1.18 -0.34 3.81
C VAL A 29 1.90 -1.36 2.95
N LEU A 30 2.02 -2.61 3.42
CA LEU A 30 2.36 -3.75 2.57
C LEU A 30 1.09 -4.35 2.00
N VAL A 31 1.09 -4.66 0.72
CA VAL A 31 0.00 -5.36 0.05
C VAL A 31 0.55 -6.58 -0.66
N GLY A 32 -0.09 -7.73 -0.44
CA GLY A 32 0.28 -8.99 -1.06
C GLY A 32 -0.93 -9.76 -1.55
N GLY A 33 -0.74 -10.48 -2.66
CA GLY A 33 -1.74 -11.33 -3.28
C GLY A 33 -1.42 -12.82 -3.16
N ARG A 34 -2.47 -13.65 -3.10
CA ARG A 34 -2.32 -15.11 -3.09
C ARG A 34 -2.25 -15.69 -4.51
N ARG A 35 -1.16 -15.41 -5.23
CA ARG A 35 -0.93 -15.88 -6.62
C ARG A 35 -2.03 -15.46 -7.60
N VAL A 36 -2.35 -14.18 -7.59
CA VAL A 36 -3.45 -13.60 -8.37
C VAL A 36 -2.96 -12.49 -9.29
N THR A 37 -3.74 -12.23 -10.33
CA THR A 37 -3.63 -11.06 -11.19
C THR A 37 -4.97 -10.34 -11.23
N GLY A 38 -4.98 -9.05 -11.58
CA GLY A 38 -6.19 -8.25 -11.70
C GLY A 38 -6.01 -6.85 -11.13
N THR A 39 -7.10 -6.09 -11.10
CA THR A 39 -7.13 -4.76 -10.48
C THR A 39 -7.80 -4.85 -9.13
N TYR A 40 -7.10 -4.37 -8.10
CA TYR A 40 -7.60 -4.29 -6.74
C TYR A 40 -7.63 -2.82 -6.29
N GLN A 41 -8.35 -2.54 -5.21
CA GLN A 41 -8.47 -1.19 -4.65
C GLN A 41 -7.84 -1.20 -3.26
N LEU A 42 -6.92 -0.27 -3.01
CA LEU A 42 -6.48 0.04 -1.65
C LEU A 42 -7.26 1.26 -1.17
N SER A 43 -7.84 1.16 0.02
CA SER A 43 -8.52 2.25 0.71
C SER A 43 -7.90 2.43 2.09
N ILE A 44 -7.61 3.68 2.43
CA ILE A 44 -7.05 4.10 3.72
C ILE A 44 -8.01 5.13 4.30
N ASP A 45 -8.77 4.70 5.28
CA ASP A 45 -9.82 5.48 5.91
C ASP A 45 -9.31 6.24 7.14
N ASN A 46 -10.11 7.21 7.58
CA ASN A 46 -9.91 7.97 8.82
C ASN A 46 -8.58 8.76 8.88
N LEU A 47 -8.21 9.40 7.77
CA LEU A 47 -6.97 10.18 7.66
C LEU A 47 -6.89 11.36 8.66
N SER A 48 -8.02 11.87 9.13
CA SER A 48 -8.06 12.89 10.17
C SER A 48 -7.52 12.42 11.51
N ALA A 49 -7.53 11.11 11.80
CA ALA A 49 -6.93 10.56 13.02
C ALA A 49 -5.41 10.66 13.06
N ILE A 50 -4.77 10.83 11.89
CA ILE A 50 -3.34 11.08 11.77
C ILE A 50 -3.01 12.57 11.53
N GLY A 51 -4.02 13.45 11.60
CA GLY A 51 -3.82 14.91 11.52
C GLY A 51 -3.97 15.51 10.11
N LEU A 52 -4.28 14.70 9.10
CA LEU A 52 -4.63 15.22 7.77
C LEU A 52 -6.04 15.85 7.77
N PRO A 53 -6.33 16.83 6.89
CA PRO A 53 -7.70 17.26 6.65
C PRO A 53 -8.55 16.10 6.09
N THR A 54 -9.88 16.27 5.99
CA THR A 54 -10.77 15.24 5.41
C THR A 54 -10.72 15.18 3.88
N SER A 55 -10.00 16.10 3.25
CA SER A 55 -9.76 16.12 1.80
C SER A 55 -8.45 16.84 1.49
N GLY A 56 -7.73 16.39 0.48
CA GLY A 56 -6.44 16.96 0.08
C GLY A 56 -5.72 16.08 -0.92
N THR A 57 -4.40 16.19 -0.96
CA THR A 57 -3.52 15.36 -1.79
C THR A 57 -2.36 14.86 -0.96
N VAL A 58 -1.97 13.60 -1.13
CA VAL A 58 -0.71 13.05 -0.62
C VAL A 58 0.13 12.50 -1.77
N SER A 59 1.44 12.45 -1.57
CA SER A 59 2.36 11.81 -2.52
C SER A 59 2.71 10.41 -2.01
N VAL A 60 2.32 9.39 -2.75
CA VAL A 60 2.53 7.98 -2.38
C VAL A 60 3.78 7.45 -3.07
N HIS A 61 4.78 7.09 -2.26
CA HIS A 61 5.95 6.34 -2.67
C HIS A 61 5.58 4.88 -2.88
N THR A 62 5.90 4.32 -4.05
CA THR A 62 5.59 2.93 -4.38
C THR A 62 6.85 2.10 -4.54
N LEU A 63 6.91 0.97 -3.82
CA LEU A 63 7.97 -0.03 -3.94
C LEU A 63 7.39 -1.35 -4.44
N GLU A 64 8.04 -1.92 -5.46
CA GLU A 64 7.72 -3.24 -6.00
C GLU A 64 8.71 -4.28 -5.46
N PHE A 65 8.19 -5.37 -4.90
CA PHE A 65 8.99 -6.49 -4.43
C PHE A 65 8.77 -7.67 -5.38
N ALA A 66 9.80 -7.95 -6.19
CA ALA A 66 9.81 -9.10 -7.09
C ALA A 66 10.12 -10.40 -6.33
N TYR A 67 9.68 -11.52 -6.89
CA TYR A 67 10.02 -12.86 -6.43
C TYR A 67 10.59 -13.66 -7.60
N ASN A 68 11.83 -14.13 -7.43
CA ASN A 68 12.56 -14.86 -8.47
C ASN A 68 12.74 -16.36 -8.12
N GLY A 69 11.86 -16.90 -7.27
CA GLY A 69 11.98 -18.26 -6.72
C GLY A 69 12.60 -18.31 -5.33
N ARG A 70 12.47 -19.44 -4.64
CA ARG A 70 12.91 -19.63 -3.24
C ARG A 70 14.39 -19.31 -3.02
N TYR A 71 15.22 -19.57 -4.02
CA TYR A 71 16.67 -19.33 -4.02
C TYR A 71 17.09 -18.32 -5.10
N GLY A 72 16.12 -17.66 -5.74
CA GLY A 72 16.39 -16.65 -6.73
C GLY A 72 16.96 -15.41 -6.08
N ARG A 73 18.01 -14.86 -6.67
CA ARG A 73 18.56 -13.57 -6.24
C ARG A 73 17.55 -12.46 -6.54
N VAL A 74 17.35 -11.58 -5.56
CA VAL A 74 16.58 -10.34 -5.66
C VAL A 74 17.45 -9.25 -5.01
N ASP A 75 17.83 -8.22 -5.77
CA ASP A 75 18.78 -7.18 -5.31
C ASP A 75 18.13 -6.11 -4.41
N GLY A 76 16.84 -6.23 -4.15
CA GLY A 76 16.04 -5.30 -3.34
C GLY A 76 14.70 -4.98 -3.98
N PRO A 77 13.86 -4.15 -3.34
CA PRO A 77 12.68 -3.61 -3.99
C PRO A 77 13.06 -2.68 -5.13
N LYS A 78 12.26 -2.72 -6.20
CA LYS A 78 12.32 -1.72 -7.26
C LYS A 78 11.51 -0.51 -6.84
N ASP A 79 12.17 0.65 -6.80
CA ASP A 79 11.52 1.94 -6.55
C ASP A 79 10.76 2.39 -7.80
N LEU A 80 9.46 2.62 -7.67
CA LEU A 80 8.59 3.11 -8.75
C LEU A 80 8.31 4.63 -8.65
N GLY A 81 8.91 5.30 -7.66
CA GLY A 81 8.78 6.72 -7.44
C GLY A 81 7.50 7.11 -6.70
N TYR A 82 7.17 8.39 -6.81
CA TYR A 82 6.09 9.04 -6.08
C TYR A 82 4.96 9.44 -7.02
N VAL A 83 3.72 9.11 -6.65
CA VAL A 83 2.51 9.51 -7.39
C VAL A 83 1.58 10.27 -6.47
N SER A 84 1.11 11.44 -6.92
CA SER A 84 0.15 12.24 -6.17
C SER A 84 -1.26 11.66 -6.29
N HIS A 85 -1.91 11.44 -5.16
CA HIS A 85 -3.29 10.98 -5.08
C HIS A 85 -4.12 11.97 -4.28
N SER A 86 -5.22 12.43 -4.89
CA SER A 86 -6.24 13.18 -4.15
C SER A 86 -7.06 12.23 -3.28
N TYR A 87 -7.50 12.74 -2.14
CA TYR A 87 -8.38 12.04 -1.23
C TYR A 87 -9.49 12.99 -0.78
N SER A 88 -10.64 12.41 -0.40
CA SER A 88 -11.81 13.16 0.06
C SER A 88 -12.67 12.26 0.94
N GLY A 89 -13.61 12.85 1.68
CA GLY A 89 -14.46 12.08 2.59
C GLY A 89 -13.70 11.33 3.68
N ASN A 90 -12.51 11.83 4.05
CA ASN A 90 -11.60 11.23 5.01
C ASN A 90 -10.95 9.90 4.56
N THR A 91 -10.96 9.61 3.26
CA THR A 91 -10.44 8.35 2.69
C THR A 91 -9.57 8.60 1.46
N LEU A 92 -8.37 8.02 1.46
CA LEU A 92 -7.51 7.89 0.29
C LEU A 92 -7.81 6.56 -0.41
N SER A 93 -8.05 6.60 -1.72
CA SER A 93 -8.31 5.39 -2.52
C SER A 93 -7.57 5.45 -3.85
N PHE A 94 -6.81 4.41 -4.19
CA PHE A 94 -6.23 4.23 -5.51
C PHE A 94 -6.10 2.73 -5.92
N PRO A 95 -6.12 2.44 -7.23
CA PRO A 95 -6.04 1.07 -7.72
C PRO A 95 -4.63 0.50 -7.61
N ILE A 96 -4.56 -0.82 -7.40
CA ILE A 96 -3.36 -1.64 -7.52
C ILE A 96 -3.53 -2.52 -8.75
N TYR A 97 -2.60 -2.37 -9.70
CA TYR A 97 -2.57 -3.19 -10.92
C TYR A 97 -1.67 -4.40 -10.71
N GLN A 98 -2.26 -5.52 -10.31
CA GLN A 98 -1.55 -6.78 -10.10
C GLN A 98 -1.35 -7.51 -11.44
N THR A 99 -0.23 -7.27 -12.12
CA THR A 99 0.08 -7.88 -13.42
C THR A 99 0.87 -9.19 -13.32
N SER A 100 1.34 -9.53 -12.12
CA SER A 100 2.12 -10.73 -11.82
C SER A 100 1.53 -11.48 -10.64
N THR A 101 1.65 -12.81 -10.60
CA THR A 101 1.16 -13.62 -9.46
C THR A 101 2.09 -13.58 -8.25
N THR A 102 3.28 -13.01 -8.37
CA THR A 102 4.31 -13.12 -7.33
C THR A 102 4.84 -11.78 -6.83
N THR A 103 4.42 -10.69 -7.45
CA THR A 103 4.80 -9.33 -7.03
C THR A 103 4.00 -8.93 -5.78
N THR A 104 4.68 -8.31 -4.82
CA THR A 104 4.05 -7.63 -3.68
C THR A 104 4.47 -6.17 -3.65
N TRP A 105 3.72 -5.33 -2.94
CA TRP A 105 3.87 -3.88 -3.00
C TRP A 105 4.06 -3.29 -1.62
N ALA A 106 4.78 -2.17 -1.54
CA ALA A 106 4.63 -1.21 -0.45
C ALA A 106 4.16 0.14 -0.97
N PHE A 107 3.24 0.75 -0.24
CA PHE A 107 2.76 2.11 -0.46
C PHE A 107 3.04 2.92 0.81
N GLU A 108 3.75 4.03 0.67
CA GLU A 108 4.13 4.87 1.79
C GLU A 108 3.83 6.34 1.50
N PHE A 109 3.35 7.09 2.48
CA PHE A 109 3.20 8.55 2.35
C PHE A 109 3.42 9.23 3.68
N ASP A 110 3.95 10.45 3.61
CA ASP A 110 4.15 11.31 4.76
C ASP A 110 2.91 12.19 4.99
N TYR A 111 2.70 12.61 6.24
CA TYR A 111 1.56 13.43 6.65
C TYR A 111 1.93 14.46 7.73
#